data_AF-A0A8T5FXE6-F1
#
_entry.id   AF-A0A8T5FXE6-F1
#
_cell.length_a   1.000
_cell.length_b   1.000
_cell.length_c   1.000
_cell.angle_alpha   90.00
_cell.angle_beta   90.00
_cell.angle_gamma   90.00
#
_symmetry.space_group_name_H-M   'P 1'
#
loop_
_entity.id
_entity.type
_entity.pdbx_description
1 polymer ?
#
loop_
_entity_poly.entity_id
_entity_poly.type
_entity_poly.pdbx_seq_one_letter_code
_entity_poly.pdbx_strand_id
1 'polypeptide(L)'
;MKGNRGFIRVKKNKKKALKDSKTAQNIKDKLTPRNMIIGAIAIFIILILSNVIKGILLLIIFFPMALYTVQLTRFVDGVTLETYTGSSIVMAYIYGPKIGLLCAFLLTAWSYFGNGIVKLRAYLQIMYNSVSTFITGYIAFTYTDLSFSTVFILSILINNGIAFVFNHLWFDPDKLSNIMYRITHSLLNLGIYRLIFQLFYDLFLLL
;
A
#
# COMPACT_ATOMS: atom_id res chain seq x y z
N MET A 1 -68.69 37.39 -11.54
CA MET A 1 -67.61 36.84 -12.40
C MET A 1 -66.61 36.02 -11.58
N LYS A 2 -66.84 34.71 -11.39
CA LYS A 2 -65.91 33.78 -10.73
C LYS A 2 -65.76 32.53 -11.61
N GLY A 3 -64.95 32.61 -12.67
CA GLY A 3 -64.81 31.50 -13.64
C GLY A 3 -63.37 31.14 -14.05
N ASN A 4 -62.36 31.96 -13.74
CA ASN A 4 -61.08 31.86 -14.44
C ASN A 4 -59.89 31.34 -13.63
N ARG A 5 -60.03 31.10 -12.31
CA ARG A 5 -58.90 30.69 -11.45
C ARG A 5 -58.59 29.18 -11.50
N GLY A 6 -59.60 28.33 -11.73
CA GLY A 6 -59.42 26.87 -11.86
C GLY A 6 -58.70 26.46 -13.14
N PHE A 7 -59.07 27.05 -14.27
CA PHE A 7 -58.49 26.75 -15.59
C PHE A 7 -57.00 27.10 -15.69
N ILE A 8 -56.57 28.18 -15.05
CA ILE A 8 -55.16 28.62 -15.05
C ILE A 8 -54.29 27.66 -14.22
N ARG A 9 -54.80 27.17 -13.07
CA ARG A 9 -54.09 26.19 -12.23
C ARG A 9 -53.92 24.83 -12.93
N VAL A 10 -54.94 24.35 -13.63
CA VAL A 10 -54.89 23.08 -14.39
C VAL A 10 -53.91 23.16 -15.57
N LYS A 11 -53.89 24.27 -16.32
CA LYS A 11 -52.91 24.47 -17.40
C LYS A 11 -51.46 24.55 -16.90
N LYS A 12 -51.22 25.18 -15.74
CA LYS A 12 -49.88 25.24 -15.12
C LYS A 12 -49.39 23.85 -14.67
N ASN A 13 -50.25 23.05 -14.04
CA ASN A 13 -49.90 21.69 -13.61
C ASN A 13 -49.67 20.74 -14.79
N LYS A 14 -50.46 20.83 -15.86
CA LYS A 14 -50.22 20.06 -17.10
C LYS A 14 -48.89 20.41 -17.76
N LYS A 15 -48.52 21.70 -17.84
CA LYS A 15 -47.23 22.12 -18.41
C LYS A 15 -46.04 21.64 -17.59
N LYS A 16 -46.16 21.61 -16.26
CA LYS A 16 -45.10 21.10 -15.37
C LYS A 16 -44.93 19.58 -15.51
N ALA A 17 -46.03 18.83 -15.48
CA ALA A 17 -46.01 17.37 -15.69
C ALA A 17 -45.48 16.96 -17.07
N LEU A 18 -45.79 17.70 -18.14
CA LEU A 18 -45.22 17.48 -19.48
C LEU A 18 -43.73 17.80 -19.56
N LYS A 19 -43.25 18.78 -18.79
CA LYS A 19 -41.83 19.12 -18.71
C LYS A 19 -41.07 18.03 -17.96
N ASP A 20 -41.61 17.58 -16.83
CA ASP A 20 -41.02 16.52 -16.01
C ASP A 20 -41.03 15.16 -16.74
N SER A 21 -42.09 14.85 -17.50
CA SER A 21 -42.16 13.68 -18.39
C SER A 21 -41.11 13.75 -19.51
N LYS A 22 -40.94 14.89 -20.18
CA LYS A 22 -39.91 15.07 -21.21
C LYS A 22 -38.49 14.98 -20.64
N THR A 23 -38.28 15.42 -19.40
CA THR A 23 -36.98 15.28 -18.72
C THR A 23 -36.71 13.82 -18.33
N ALA A 24 -37.71 13.11 -17.80
CA ALA A 24 -37.60 11.69 -17.47
C ALA A 24 -37.36 10.82 -18.72
N GLN A 25 -38.00 11.16 -19.84
CA GLN A 25 -37.82 10.47 -21.13
C GLN A 25 -36.44 10.75 -21.74
N ASN A 26 -35.94 11.99 -21.65
CA ASN A 26 -34.56 12.34 -22.03
C ASN A 26 -33.48 11.60 -21.20
N ILE A 27 -33.76 11.27 -19.93
CA ILE A 27 -32.83 10.50 -19.08
C ILE A 27 -32.85 9.02 -19.50
N LYS A 28 -34.03 8.45 -19.78
CA LYS A 28 -34.17 7.08 -20.31
C LYS A 28 -33.52 6.93 -21.70
N ASP A 29 -33.66 7.91 -22.57
CA ASP A 29 -33.04 7.91 -23.91
C ASP A 29 -31.51 8.05 -23.85
N LYS A 30 -30.96 8.61 -22.75
CA LYS A 30 -29.51 8.67 -22.49
C LYS A 30 -28.97 7.42 -21.79
N LEU A 31 -29.81 6.60 -21.18
CA LEU A 31 -29.50 5.28 -20.61
C LEU A 31 -29.55 4.18 -21.68
N THR A 32 -28.90 4.42 -22.82
CA THR A 32 -28.67 3.36 -23.81
C THR A 32 -27.62 2.38 -23.28
N PRO A 33 -27.67 1.09 -23.65
CA PRO A 33 -26.70 0.08 -23.21
C PRO A 33 -25.25 0.52 -23.43
N ARG A 34 -25.00 1.23 -24.54
CA ARG A 34 -23.71 1.82 -24.89
C ARG A 34 -23.22 2.86 -23.86
N ASN A 35 -24.09 3.77 -23.43
CA ASN A 35 -23.72 4.80 -22.44
C ASN A 35 -23.57 4.21 -21.03
N MET A 36 -24.31 3.15 -20.70
CA MET A 36 -24.11 2.41 -19.45
C MET A 36 -22.75 1.71 -19.42
N ILE A 37 -22.33 1.09 -20.53
CA ILE A 37 -21.00 0.48 -20.67
C ILE A 37 -19.90 1.53 -20.55
N ILE A 38 -20.02 2.67 -21.24
CA ILE A 38 -19.04 3.76 -21.15
C ILE A 38 -18.96 4.31 -19.72
N GLY A 39 -20.11 4.51 -19.05
CA GLY A 39 -20.15 4.92 -17.65
C GLY A 39 -19.51 3.91 -16.70
N ALA A 40 -19.76 2.62 -16.90
CA ALA A 40 -19.15 1.55 -16.11
C ALA A 40 -17.62 1.50 -16.31
N ILE A 41 -17.14 1.65 -17.55
CA ILE A 41 -15.71 1.73 -17.86
C ILE A 41 -15.09 2.98 -17.20
N ALA A 42 -15.75 4.13 -17.26
CA ALA A 42 -15.26 5.34 -16.62
C ALA A 42 -15.18 5.20 -15.09
N ILE A 43 -16.19 4.62 -14.46
CA ILE A 43 -16.18 4.32 -13.02
C ILE A 43 -15.05 3.33 -12.69
N PHE A 44 -14.88 2.28 -13.49
CA PHE A 44 -13.82 1.29 -13.31
C PHE A 44 -12.42 1.91 -13.42
N ILE A 45 -12.20 2.78 -14.41
CA ILE A 45 -10.95 3.53 -14.57
C ILE A 45 -10.71 4.44 -13.37
N ILE A 46 -11.74 5.16 -12.89
CA ILE A 46 -11.64 6.05 -11.72
C ILE A 46 -11.29 5.25 -10.45
N LEU A 47 -11.91 4.07 -10.26
CA LEU A 47 -11.62 3.19 -9.13
C LEU A 47 -10.19 2.66 -9.15
N ILE A 48 -9.69 2.25 -10.32
CA ILE A 48 -8.29 1.83 -10.50
C ILE A 48 -7.35 3.01 -10.26
N LEU A 49 -7.64 4.18 -10.84
CA LEU A 49 -6.80 5.38 -10.67
C LEU A 49 -6.67 5.76 -9.20
N SER A 50 -7.78 5.69 -8.44
CA SER A 50 -7.78 6.00 -7.01
C SER A 50 -6.83 5.09 -6.23
N ASN A 51 -6.88 3.78 -6.47
CA ASN A 51 -5.99 2.84 -5.80
C ASN A 51 -4.52 3.00 -6.23
N VAL A 52 -4.25 3.35 -7.49
CA VAL A 52 -2.87 3.61 -7.95
C VAL A 52 -2.33 4.91 -7.34
N ILE A 53 -3.13 5.97 -7.27
CA ILE A 53 -2.74 7.27 -6.69
C ILE A 53 -2.39 7.12 -5.20
N LYS A 54 -3.19 6.37 -4.44
CA LYS A 54 -2.90 6.08 -3.02
C LYS A 54 -1.58 5.34 -2.84
N GLY A 55 -1.28 4.41 -3.74
CA GLY A 55 0.00 3.69 -3.73
C GLY A 55 1.19 4.60 -4.00
N ILE A 56 1.05 5.52 -4.96
CA ILE A 56 2.08 6.54 -5.24
C ILE A 56 2.29 7.45 -4.03
N LEU A 57 1.22 7.90 -3.37
CA LEU A 57 1.30 8.69 -2.14
C LEU A 57 2.05 7.97 -1.03
N LEU A 58 1.78 6.68 -0.80
CA LEU A 58 2.53 5.87 0.16
C LEU A 58 4.03 5.80 -0.20
N LEU A 59 4.36 5.60 -1.49
CA LEU A 59 5.76 5.56 -1.93
C LEU A 59 6.47 6.90 -1.72
N ILE A 60 5.81 8.03 -1.94
CA ILE A 60 6.37 9.37 -1.67
C ILE A 60 6.74 9.53 -0.19
N ILE A 61 6.04 8.86 0.73
CA ILE A 61 6.34 8.85 2.16
C ILE A 61 7.43 7.82 2.50
N PHE A 62 7.30 6.61 1.97
CA PHE A 62 8.16 5.47 2.32
C PHE A 62 9.61 5.63 1.82
N PHE A 63 9.83 6.17 0.63
CA PHE A 63 11.19 6.35 0.10
C PHE A 63 12.05 7.30 0.96
N PRO A 64 11.60 8.52 1.30
CA PRO A 64 12.34 9.40 2.22
C PRO A 64 12.49 8.80 3.62
N MET A 65 11.44 8.18 4.15
CA MET A 65 11.46 7.58 5.50
C MET A 65 12.51 6.46 5.59
N ALA A 66 12.54 5.57 4.60
CA ALA A 66 13.51 4.48 4.51
C ALA A 66 14.95 4.98 4.36
N LEU A 67 15.17 6.01 3.55
CA LEU A 67 16.49 6.64 3.39
C LEU A 67 16.99 7.23 4.71
N TYR A 68 16.15 8.02 5.38
CA TYR A 68 16.51 8.74 6.60
C TYR A 68 16.76 7.78 7.77
N THR A 69 15.96 6.73 7.87
CA THR A 69 16.09 5.75 8.96
C THR A 69 17.34 4.89 8.81
N VAL A 70 17.72 4.49 7.59
CA VAL A 70 19.02 3.84 7.34
C VAL A 70 20.18 4.80 7.60
N GLN A 71 20.02 6.09 7.35
CA GLN A 71 21.02 7.09 7.73
C GLN A 71 21.20 7.16 9.25
N LEU A 72 20.11 7.16 10.02
CA LEU A 72 20.13 7.16 11.49
C LEU A 72 20.79 5.91 12.08
N THR A 73 20.55 4.74 11.49
CA THR A 73 21.21 3.47 11.85
C THR A 73 22.75 3.55 11.80
N ARG A 74 23.33 4.47 11.01
CA ARG A 74 24.79 4.66 10.95
C ARG A 74 25.36 5.36 12.17
N PHE A 75 24.54 6.12 12.90
CA PHE A 75 24.98 6.90 14.06
C PHE A 75 24.83 6.12 15.38
N VAL A 76 24.12 4.99 15.36
CA VAL A 76 23.87 4.17 16.55
C VAL A 76 24.32 2.74 16.25
N ASP A 77 25.56 2.42 16.63
CA ASP A 77 26.11 1.10 16.42
C ASP A 77 25.26 0.02 17.10
N GLY A 78 24.98 -1.07 16.38
CA GLY A 78 24.20 -2.20 16.86
C GLY A 78 22.68 -2.00 16.84
N VAL A 79 22.17 -0.79 16.60
CA VAL A 79 20.72 -0.52 16.52
C VAL A 79 20.32 -0.27 15.07
N THR A 80 19.38 -1.05 14.54
CA THR A 80 18.80 -0.77 13.23
C THR A 80 17.44 -0.09 13.34
N LEU A 81 17.37 1.16 12.92
CA LEU A 81 16.14 1.96 12.87
C LEU A 81 15.45 1.87 11.51
N GLU A 82 15.89 0.97 10.63
CA GLU A 82 15.41 0.91 9.26
C GLU A 82 13.91 0.67 9.16
N THR A 83 13.27 1.33 8.20
CA THR A 83 11.83 1.21 7.94
C THR A 83 11.50 0.64 6.56
N TYR A 84 12.48 0.34 5.71
CA TYR A 84 12.24 -0.21 4.37
C TYR A 84 11.53 -1.56 4.43
N THR A 85 11.77 -2.38 5.45
CA THR A 85 11.09 -3.69 5.61
C THR A 85 9.62 -3.51 5.88
N GLY A 86 9.25 -2.68 6.87
CA GLY A 86 7.84 -2.45 7.16
C GLY A 86 7.11 -1.77 6.00
N SER A 87 7.75 -0.82 5.32
CA SER A 87 7.20 -0.18 4.12
C SER A 87 6.93 -1.17 3.00
N SER A 88 7.85 -2.12 2.75
CA SER A 88 7.66 -3.12 1.70
C SER A 88 6.58 -4.15 2.05
N ILE A 89 6.43 -4.50 3.32
CA ILE A 89 5.34 -5.36 3.80
C ILE A 89 3.98 -4.71 3.56
N VAL A 90 3.82 -3.42 3.85
CA VAL A 90 2.57 -2.67 3.57
C VAL A 90 2.23 -2.75 2.08
N MET A 91 3.20 -2.49 1.21
CA MET A 91 2.98 -2.56 -0.24
C MET A 91 2.64 -3.97 -0.72
N ALA A 92 3.26 -4.99 -0.13
CA ALA A 92 2.98 -6.39 -0.43
C ALA A 92 1.59 -6.83 0.00
N TYR A 93 1.14 -6.37 1.17
CA TYR A 93 -0.17 -6.70 1.70
C TYR A 93 -1.30 -6.04 0.88
N ILE A 94 -1.11 -4.78 0.45
CA ILE A 94 -2.11 -4.05 -0.32
C ILE A 94 -2.16 -4.49 -1.80
N TYR A 95 -1.00 -4.61 -2.45
CA TYR A 95 -0.90 -4.77 -3.90
C TYR A 95 -0.41 -6.16 -4.33
N GLY A 96 -0.16 -7.05 -3.38
CA GLY A 96 0.25 -8.43 -3.63
C GLY A 96 1.77 -8.62 -3.80
N PRO A 97 2.19 -9.87 -4.02
CA PRO A 97 3.59 -10.30 -3.89
C PRO A 97 4.54 -9.64 -4.89
N LYS A 98 4.10 -9.42 -6.14
CA LYS A 98 4.95 -8.84 -7.19
C LYS A 98 5.31 -7.38 -6.89
N ILE A 99 4.32 -6.59 -6.48
CA ILE A 99 4.55 -5.20 -6.09
C ILE A 99 5.34 -5.13 -4.79
N GLY A 100 5.03 -6.00 -3.82
CA GLY A 100 5.82 -6.17 -2.60
C GLY A 100 7.30 -6.41 -2.87
N LEU A 101 7.63 -7.36 -3.75
CA LEU A 101 9.01 -7.67 -4.14
C LEU A 101 9.70 -6.46 -4.78
N LEU A 102 9.03 -5.79 -5.72
CA LEU A 102 9.60 -4.62 -6.39
C LEU A 102 9.86 -3.48 -5.40
N CYS A 103 8.91 -3.19 -4.52
CA CYS A 103 9.05 -2.17 -3.49
C CYS A 103 10.14 -2.54 -2.48
N ALA A 104 10.22 -3.78 -2.04
CA ALA A 104 11.29 -4.26 -1.16
C ALA A 104 12.65 -4.06 -1.79
N PHE A 105 12.82 -4.43 -3.06
CA PHE A 105 14.07 -4.22 -3.79
C PHE A 105 14.42 -2.73 -3.86
N LEU A 106 13.50 -1.90 -4.36
CA LEU A 106 13.74 -0.48 -4.60
C LEU A 106 13.97 0.31 -3.31
N LEU A 107 13.14 0.12 -2.29
CA LEU A 107 13.29 0.83 -1.01
C LEU A 107 14.59 0.46 -0.31
N THR A 108 14.95 -0.83 -0.29
CA THR A 108 16.19 -1.28 0.35
C THR A 108 17.40 -0.76 -0.43
N ALA A 109 17.40 -0.90 -1.76
CA ALA A 109 18.47 -0.40 -2.62
C ALA A 109 18.65 1.12 -2.49
N TRP A 110 17.54 1.88 -2.57
CA TRP A 110 17.55 3.33 -2.40
C TRP A 110 18.15 3.74 -1.05
N SER A 111 17.76 3.06 0.03
CA SER A 111 18.20 3.41 1.38
C SER A 111 19.69 3.15 1.59
N TYR A 112 20.23 2.04 1.10
CA TYR A 112 21.66 1.74 1.24
C TYR A 112 22.52 2.54 0.26
N PHE A 113 22.16 2.59 -1.02
CA PHE A 113 22.94 3.31 -2.03
C PHE A 113 22.83 4.82 -1.90
N GLY A 114 21.67 5.36 -1.54
CA GLY A 114 21.49 6.79 -1.25
C GLY A 114 22.31 7.26 -0.04
N ASN A 115 22.68 6.35 0.86
CA ASN A 115 23.62 6.60 1.96
C ASN A 115 25.08 6.29 1.59
N GLY A 116 25.40 5.90 0.36
CA GLY A 116 26.76 5.50 -0.05
C GLY A 116 27.25 4.22 0.60
N ILE A 117 26.36 3.37 1.11
CA ILE A 117 26.70 2.09 1.76
C ILE A 117 26.68 0.99 0.69
N VAL A 118 27.82 0.77 0.04
CA VAL A 118 28.01 -0.31 -0.93
C VAL A 118 28.89 -1.39 -0.31
N LYS A 119 28.29 -2.25 0.53
CA LYS A 119 28.97 -3.38 1.17
C LYS A 119 28.18 -4.67 0.90
N LEU A 120 28.82 -5.82 1.05
CA LEU A 120 28.16 -7.14 0.96
C LEU A 120 26.87 -7.20 1.79
N ARG A 121 26.90 -6.62 2.99
CA ARG A 121 25.73 -6.47 3.87
C ARG A 121 24.53 -5.81 3.16
N ALA A 122 24.74 -4.75 2.38
CA ALA A 122 23.65 -4.05 1.68
C ALA A 122 22.96 -4.97 0.67
N TYR A 123 23.74 -5.70 -0.14
CA TYR A 123 23.20 -6.67 -1.11
C TYR A 123 22.43 -7.80 -0.44
N LEU A 124 22.97 -8.33 0.67
CA LEU A 124 22.29 -9.35 1.46
C LEU A 124 20.98 -8.83 2.04
N GLN A 125 20.92 -7.59 2.54
CA GLN A 125 19.68 -7.01 3.07
C GLN A 125 18.63 -6.79 1.97
N ILE A 126 19.03 -6.36 0.77
CA ILE A 126 18.13 -6.27 -0.40
C ILE A 126 17.53 -7.64 -0.67
N MET A 127 18.36 -8.69 -0.72
CA MET A 127 17.90 -10.05 -0.95
C MET A 127 16.94 -10.53 0.13
N TYR A 128 17.32 -10.43 1.41
CA TYR A 128 16.50 -10.88 2.54
C TYR A 128 15.15 -10.19 2.56
N ASN A 129 15.14 -8.86 2.40
CA ASN A 129 13.91 -8.10 2.40
C ASN A 129 13.01 -8.43 1.20
N SER A 130 13.59 -8.57 0.01
CA SER A 130 12.83 -8.88 -1.21
C SER A 130 12.18 -10.25 -1.15
N VAL A 131 12.94 -11.28 -0.72
CA VAL A 131 12.44 -12.65 -0.64
C VAL A 131 11.40 -12.80 0.47
N SER A 132 11.66 -12.25 1.67
CA SER A 132 10.68 -12.31 2.77
C SER A 132 9.38 -11.58 2.46
N THR A 133 9.47 -10.39 1.86
CA THR A 133 8.31 -9.61 1.44
C THR A 133 7.52 -10.34 0.34
N PHE A 134 8.19 -10.97 -0.62
CA PHE A 134 7.52 -11.76 -1.65
C PHE A 134 6.76 -12.95 -1.06
N ILE A 135 7.42 -13.74 -0.21
CA ILE A 135 6.81 -14.92 0.42
C ILE A 135 5.59 -14.50 1.25
N THR A 136 5.71 -13.44 2.05
CA THR A 136 4.61 -12.97 2.90
C THR A 136 3.50 -12.30 2.14
N GLY A 137 3.81 -11.53 1.09
CA GLY A 137 2.80 -11.03 0.16
C GLY A 137 2.07 -12.16 -0.55
N TYR A 138 2.76 -13.26 -0.89
CA TYR A 138 2.13 -14.44 -1.48
C TYR A 138 1.19 -15.12 -0.49
N ILE A 139 1.64 -15.33 0.76
CA ILE A 139 0.81 -15.88 1.83
C ILE A 139 -0.43 -15.01 2.05
N ALA A 140 -0.28 -13.68 2.18
CA ALA A 140 -1.41 -12.77 2.35
C ALA A 140 -2.37 -12.79 1.16
N PHE A 141 -1.84 -12.91 -0.05
CA PHE A 141 -2.65 -12.99 -1.28
C PHE A 141 -3.42 -14.30 -1.39
N THR A 142 -2.82 -15.43 -0.97
CA THR A 142 -3.46 -16.75 -0.97
C THR A 142 -4.45 -16.91 0.17
N TYR A 143 -4.13 -16.38 1.35
CA TYR A 143 -4.94 -16.49 2.56
C TYR A 143 -5.52 -15.12 2.92
N THR A 144 -6.68 -14.81 2.36
CA THR A 144 -7.31 -13.48 2.45
C THR A 144 -7.73 -13.07 3.86
N ASP A 145 -7.84 -14.01 4.80
CA ASP A 145 -8.36 -13.76 6.16
C ASP A 145 -7.25 -13.39 7.16
N LEU A 146 -5.99 -13.33 6.72
CA LEU A 146 -4.89 -12.96 7.58
C LEU A 146 -4.86 -11.45 7.83
N SER A 147 -4.90 -11.05 9.10
CA SER A 147 -4.74 -9.64 9.50
C SER A 147 -3.36 -9.09 9.08
N PHE A 148 -3.29 -7.79 8.79
CA PHE A 148 -2.03 -7.11 8.47
C PHE A 148 -0.96 -7.37 9.54
N SER A 149 -1.32 -7.24 10.82
CA SER A 149 -0.43 -7.50 11.96
C SER A 149 0.16 -8.92 11.92
N THR A 150 -0.64 -9.93 11.60
CA THR A 150 -0.18 -11.32 11.46
C THR A 150 0.82 -11.45 10.31
N VAL A 151 0.51 -10.89 9.15
CA VAL A 151 1.40 -10.91 7.98
C VAL A 151 2.71 -10.17 8.27
N PHE A 152 2.64 -9.04 8.97
CA PHE A 152 3.80 -8.28 9.38
C PHE A 152 4.74 -9.11 10.26
N ILE A 153 4.20 -9.74 11.32
CA ILE A 153 4.99 -10.61 12.20
C ILE A 153 5.61 -11.77 11.41
N LEU A 154 4.82 -12.45 10.57
CA LEU A 154 5.31 -13.54 9.72
C LEU A 154 6.46 -13.07 8.82
N SER A 155 6.38 -11.86 8.28
CA SER A 155 7.41 -11.34 7.39
C SER A 155 8.73 -11.08 8.11
N ILE A 156 8.67 -10.54 9.32
CA ILE A 156 9.86 -10.37 10.16
C ILE A 156 10.47 -11.73 10.55
N LEU A 157 9.64 -12.72 10.90
CA LEU A 157 10.13 -14.07 11.21
C LEU A 157 10.79 -14.74 10.00
N ILE A 158 10.19 -14.65 8.82
CA ILE A 158 10.75 -15.18 7.57
C ILE A 158 12.03 -14.45 7.19
N ASN A 159 12.07 -13.12 7.28
CA ASN A 159 13.26 -12.31 7.02
C ASN A 159 14.42 -12.73 7.92
N ASN A 160 14.16 -12.88 9.22
CA ASN A 160 15.16 -13.33 10.18
C ASN A 160 15.59 -14.78 9.95
N GLY A 161 14.66 -15.68 9.59
CA GLY A 161 14.97 -17.06 9.25
C GLY A 161 15.90 -17.16 8.04
N ILE A 162 15.58 -16.44 6.96
CA ILE A 162 16.43 -16.35 5.77
C ILE A 162 17.80 -15.78 6.16
N ALA A 163 17.82 -14.64 6.86
CA ALA A 163 19.05 -14.00 7.24
C ALA A 163 19.92 -14.87 8.15
N PHE A 164 19.33 -15.64 9.06
CA PHE A 164 20.05 -16.57 9.93
C PHE A 164 20.75 -17.65 9.11
N VAL A 165 20.04 -18.28 8.17
CA VAL A 165 20.60 -19.30 7.27
C VAL A 165 21.79 -18.73 6.49
N PHE A 166 21.62 -17.57 5.83
CA PHE A 166 22.66 -17.02 4.96
C PHE A 166 23.85 -16.39 5.73
N ASN A 167 23.59 -15.68 6.83
CA ASN A 167 24.65 -15.06 7.62
C ASN A 167 25.46 -16.09 8.43
N HIS A 168 24.81 -17.16 8.92
CA HIS A 168 25.48 -18.15 9.76
C HIS A 168 26.21 -19.22 8.95
N LEU A 169 25.72 -19.59 7.77
CA LEU A 169 26.29 -20.68 6.98
C LEU A 169 27.35 -20.24 5.97
N TRP A 170 27.35 -18.99 5.47
CA TRP A 170 28.12 -18.73 4.25
C TRP A 170 28.91 -17.41 4.10
N PHE A 171 28.50 -16.25 4.66
CA PHE A 171 28.94 -14.98 4.00
C PHE A 171 29.46 -13.81 4.85
N ASP A 172 29.43 -13.81 6.19
CA ASP A 172 29.83 -12.60 6.93
C ASP A 172 30.87 -12.86 8.06
N PRO A 173 32.07 -12.24 8.01
CA PRO A 173 33.08 -12.36 9.06
C PRO A 173 32.65 -11.70 10.38
N ASP A 174 31.73 -10.73 10.37
CA ASP A 174 31.33 -9.99 11.58
C ASP A 174 30.01 -10.50 12.18
N LYS A 175 30.08 -11.70 12.75
CA LYS A 175 28.93 -12.44 13.28
C LYS A 175 28.21 -11.69 14.42
N LEU A 176 28.95 -11.02 15.30
CA LEU A 176 28.40 -10.40 16.50
C LEU A 176 27.64 -9.10 16.17
N SER A 177 28.20 -8.27 15.29
CA SER A 177 27.51 -7.09 14.73
C SER A 177 26.19 -7.47 14.06
N ASN A 178 26.18 -8.56 13.29
CA ASN A 178 24.98 -9.04 12.61
C ASN A 178 23.91 -9.58 13.57
N ILE A 179 24.31 -10.29 14.64
CA ILE A 179 23.36 -10.75 15.66
C ILE A 179 22.71 -9.55 16.35
N MET A 180 23.50 -8.55 16.75
CA MET A 180 22.96 -7.34 17.38
C MET A 180 22.03 -6.57 16.46
N TYR A 181 22.42 -6.41 15.18
CA TYR A 181 21.55 -5.83 14.16
C TYR A 181 20.21 -6.56 14.07
N ARG A 182 20.20 -7.90 14.10
CA ARG A 182 18.98 -8.71 13.96
C ARG A 182 18.10 -8.66 15.20
N ILE A 183 18.69 -8.64 16.38
CA ILE A 183 17.94 -8.48 17.64
C ILE A 183 17.25 -7.12 17.64
N THR A 184 17.98 -6.04 17.35
CA THR A 184 17.39 -4.69 17.34
C THR A 184 16.38 -4.52 16.21
N HIS A 185 16.64 -5.08 15.02
CA HIS A 185 15.69 -5.15 13.91
C HIS A 185 14.38 -5.79 14.32
N SER A 186 14.45 -6.95 14.97
CA SER A 186 13.26 -7.71 15.38
C SER A 186 12.48 -6.97 16.46
N LEU A 187 13.17 -6.43 17.47
CA LEU A 187 12.54 -5.70 18.56
C LEU A 187 11.83 -4.44 18.07
N LEU A 188 12.50 -3.65 17.22
CA LEU A 188 11.92 -2.42 16.68
C LEU A 188 10.78 -2.72 15.72
N ASN A 189 10.91 -3.72 14.86
CA ASN A 189 9.85 -4.09 13.93
C ASN A 189 8.62 -4.65 14.65
N LEU A 190 8.79 -5.58 15.59
CA LEU A 190 7.67 -6.21 16.29
C LEU A 190 7.04 -5.31 17.36
N GLY A 191 7.85 -4.47 18.03
CA GLY A 191 7.40 -3.60 19.10
C GLY A 191 6.81 -2.28 18.60
N ILE A 192 7.53 -1.55 17.75
CA ILE A 192 7.20 -0.18 17.37
C ILE A 192 6.68 -0.13 15.92
N TYR A 193 7.45 -0.60 14.95
CA TYR A 193 7.09 -0.39 13.54
C TYR A 193 5.84 -1.12 13.10
N ARG A 194 5.53 -2.28 13.69
CA ARG A 194 4.24 -2.96 13.45
C ARG A 194 3.06 -2.03 13.70
N LEU A 195 3.09 -1.25 14.79
CA LEU A 195 2.00 -0.31 15.13
C LEU A 195 1.97 0.87 14.16
N ILE A 196 3.14 1.43 13.83
CA ILE A 196 3.25 2.55 12.89
C ILE A 196 2.76 2.16 11.50
N PHE A 197 3.14 0.97 11.00
CA PHE A 197 2.75 0.50 9.68
C PHE A 197 1.31 -0.01 9.63
N GLN A 198 0.78 -0.55 10.74
CA GLN A 198 -0.66 -0.79 10.86
C GLN A 198 -1.43 0.52 10.68
N LEU A 199 -0.98 1.62 11.30
CA LEU A 199 -1.60 2.93 11.13
C LEU A 199 -1.52 3.44 9.68
N PHE A 200 -0.39 3.24 8.99
CA PHE A 200 -0.29 3.56 7.56
C PHE A 200 -1.25 2.71 6.70
N TYR A 201 -1.42 1.43 7.02
CA TYR A 201 -2.37 0.55 6.34
C TYR A 201 -3.82 0.97 6.60
N ASP A 202 -4.17 1.29 7.84
CA ASP A 202 -5.52 1.74 8.19
C ASP A 202 -5.85 3.09 7.53
N LEU A 203 -4.89 4.02 7.49
CA LEU A 203 -5.03 5.29 6.76
C LEU A 203 -5.22 5.07 5.25
N PHE A 204 -4.53 4.08 4.67
CA PHE A 204 -4.70 3.72 3.26
C PHE A 204 -6.13 3.23 2.96
N LEU A 205 -6.75 2.48 3.87
CA LEU A 205 -8.13 2.01 3.72
C LEU A 205 -9.17 3.15 3.84
N LEU A 206 -8.82 4.24 4.55
CA LEU A 206 -9.70 5.39 4.79
C LEU A 206 -9.66 6.43 3.67
N LEU A 207 -8.51 6.60 3.02
CA LEU A 207 -8.37 7.39 1.79
C LEU A 207 -9.12 6.72 0.65
#